data_AF-H9FM10-F1
#
_entry.id   AF-H9FM10-F1
#
_cell.length_a   1.000
_cell.length_b   1.000
_cell.length_c   1.000
_cell.angle_alpha   90.00
_cell.angle_beta   90.00
_cell.angle_gamma   90.00
#
_symmetry.space_group_name_H-M   'P 1'
#
loop_
_entity.id
_entity.type
_entity.pdbx_description
1 polymer ?
#
loop_
_entity_poly.entity_id
_entity_poly.type
_entity_poly.pdbx_seq_one_letter_code
_entity_poly.pdbx_strand_id
1 'polypeptide(L)'
;IFGGEHFVLEETDWYLLNLFRLWWHYGISFLRLQMWVEEVMEKFMRIYKYQAHGYAFSGVEELLYSLGESTFVNMTQHSVAESLLQVGVTQRFIDDVVSAVLRASYGQSAAMPAFAGAMSLAGAQGSLWSVEGGNKLVCSGLLKLTKANVIHATVTSVTLHSTEGKALYQVAYENEVGNSSDFYDIVVIATPLHLDNSSSNLTFAGFHPPIDDLQGSFQPTVVSLVHGYLNSSYFGFPDPKLFPFANILTTDFPSFFCTLDNMCPVNISASFRRKQPQEAAVWRVQSPKPLFRTQLKTLFRSYYSVQTAEWQ
;
A
#
# COMPACT_ATOMS: atom_id res chain seq x y z
N ILE A 1 -10.36 -13.95 -6.99
CA ILE A 1 -10.60 -12.59 -7.53
C ILE A 1 -12.04 -12.49 -8.00
N PHE A 2 -12.80 -11.58 -7.42
CA PHE A 2 -14.22 -11.34 -7.70
C PHE A 2 -14.38 -10.24 -8.75
N GLY A 3 -15.13 -10.51 -9.81
CA GLY A 3 -15.38 -9.57 -10.91
C GLY A 3 -16.72 -8.81 -10.81
N GLY A 4 -17.42 -8.88 -9.67
CA GLY A 4 -18.70 -8.21 -9.44
C GLY A 4 -19.92 -9.13 -9.56
N GLU A 5 -19.85 -10.16 -10.40
CA GLU A 5 -20.90 -11.18 -10.53
C GLU A 5 -20.39 -12.58 -10.18
N HIS A 6 -19.21 -12.93 -10.70
CA HIS A 6 -18.58 -14.24 -10.50
C HIS A 6 -17.09 -14.07 -10.22
N PHE A 7 -16.45 -15.14 -9.75
CA PHE A 7 -15.00 -15.17 -9.60
C PHE A 7 -14.33 -15.42 -10.95
N VAL A 8 -13.44 -14.52 -11.35
CA VAL A 8 -12.66 -14.64 -12.59
C VAL A 8 -11.40 -15.50 -12.40
N LEU A 9 -10.94 -15.61 -11.16
CA LEU A 9 -9.82 -16.46 -10.78
C LEU A 9 -10.01 -16.98 -9.36
N GLU A 10 -9.77 -18.27 -9.16
CA GLU A 10 -9.85 -18.95 -7.87
C GLU A 10 -8.56 -19.72 -7.63
N GLU A 11 -7.93 -19.44 -6.49
CA GLU A 11 -6.78 -20.21 -6.01
C GLU A 11 -7.22 -21.31 -5.05
N THR A 12 -6.52 -22.43 -5.13
CA THR A 12 -6.68 -23.61 -4.27
C THR A 12 -5.39 -23.89 -3.51
N ASP A 13 -5.41 -24.83 -2.57
CA ASP A 13 -4.19 -25.29 -1.88
C ASP A 13 -3.22 -26.05 -2.82
N TRP A 14 -3.63 -26.33 -4.06
CA TRP A 14 -2.87 -27.11 -5.04
C TRP A 14 -2.14 -26.19 -6.01
N TYR A 15 -0.86 -25.92 -5.71
CA TYR A 15 0.00 -25.03 -6.50
C TYR A 15 -0.01 -25.36 -8.01
N LEU A 16 0.17 -26.62 -8.38
CA LEU A 16 0.21 -27.04 -9.80
C LEU A 16 -1.13 -26.80 -10.51
N LEU A 17 -2.25 -26.96 -9.80
CA LEU A 17 -3.57 -26.70 -10.36
C LEU A 17 -3.77 -25.20 -10.61
N ASN A 18 -3.34 -24.35 -9.68
CA ASN A 18 -3.38 -22.90 -9.86
C ASN A 18 -2.52 -22.46 -11.05
N LEU A 19 -1.30 -23.01 -11.16
CA LEU A 19 -0.40 -22.72 -12.28
C LEU A 19 -1.01 -23.16 -13.62
N PHE A 20 -1.61 -24.36 -13.67
CA PHE A 20 -2.31 -24.83 -14.86
C PHE A 20 -3.49 -23.93 -15.24
N ARG A 21 -4.32 -23.53 -14.27
CA ARG A 21 -5.44 -22.59 -14.50
C ARG A 21 -4.96 -21.26 -15.05
N LEU A 22 -3.90 -20.70 -14.46
CA LEU A 22 -3.29 -19.46 -14.93
C LEU A 22 -2.80 -19.59 -16.38
N TRP A 23 -2.09 -20.68 -16.68
CA TRP A 23 -1.59 -20.94 -18.02
C TRP A 23 -2.72 -21.18 -19.04
N TRP A 24 -3.75 -21.93 -18.67
CA TRP A 24 -4.89 -22.20 -19.54
C TRP A 24 -5.70 -20.94 -19.87
N HIS A 25 -5.95 -20.09 -18.87
CA HIS A 25 -6.77 -18.89 -19.05
C HIS A 25 -6.00 -17.69 -19.59
N TYR A 26 -4.72 -17.56 -19.26
CA TYR A 26 -3.93 -16.34 -19.53
C TYR A 26 -2.63 -16.63 -20.30
N GLY A 27 -2.37 -17.88 -20.68
CA GLY A 27 -1.18 -18.29 -21.41
C GLY A 27 0.10 -18.01 -20.61
N ILE A 28 1.10 -17.50 -21.30
CA ILE A 28 2.40 -17.14 -20.69
C ILE A 28 2.41 -15.74 -20.05
N SER A 29 1.25 -15.08 -19.91
CA SER A 29 1.16 -13.73 -19.33
C SER A 29 1.70 -13.68 -17.90
N PHE A 30 1.45 -14.73 -17.10
CA PHE A 30 1.98 -14.84 -15.74
C PHE A 30 3.51 -14.89 -15.73
N LEU A 31 4.12 -15.69 -16.61
CA LEU A 31 5.59 -15.77 -16.73
C LEU A 31 6.19 -14.44 -17.21
N ARG A 32 5.55 -13.78 -18.18
CA ARG A 32 5.97 -12.45 -18.66
C ARG A 32 5.92 -11.40 -17.55
N LEU A 33 4.87 -11.41 -16.74
CA LEU A 33 4.77 -10.56 -15.55
C LEU A 33 5.92 -10.85 -14.57
N GLN A 34 6.17 -12.12 -14.24
CA GLN A 34 7.26 -12.48 -13.32
C GLN A 34 8.62 -12.01 -13.83
N MET A 35 8.95 -12.29 -15.08
CA MET A 35 10.21 -11.86 -15.69
C MET A 35 10.36 -10.33 -15.67
N TRP A 36 9.29 -9.60 -15.98
CA TRP A 36 9.30 -8.13 -15.95
C TRP A 36 9.52 -7.58 -14.53
N VAL A 37 8.82 -8.14 -13.53
CA VAL A 37 9.00 -7.74 -12.13
C VAL A 37 10.41 -8.09 -11.62
N GLU A 38 10.93 -9.27 -11.96
CA GLU A 38 12.28 -9.70 -11.59
C GLU A 38 13.36 -8.78 -12.19
N GLU A 39 13.23 -8.40 -13.46
CA GLU A 39 14.16 -7.48 -14.11
C GLU A 39 14.16 -6.09 -13.42
N VAL A 40 12.98 -5.58 -13.08
CA VAL A 40 12.85 -4.31 -12.34
C VAL A 40 13.49 -4.44 -10.96
N MET A 41 13.22 -5.53 -10.24
CA MET A 41 13.79 -5.74 -8.91
C MET A 41 15.31 -5.90 -8.93
N GLU A 42 15.87 -6.63 -9.90
CA GLU A 42 17.31 -6.79 -10.06
C GLU A 42 18.02 -5.43 -10.20
N LYS A 43 17.46 -4.54 -11.03
CA LYS A 43 17.97 -3.17 -11.19
C LYS A 43 17.76 -2.33 -9.93
N PHE A 44 16.58 -2.43 -9.30
CA PHE A 44 16.27 -1.66 -8.08
C PHE A 44 17.20 -2.01 -6.92
N MET A 45 17.58 -3.28 -6.76
CA MET A 45 18.46 -3.76 -5.68
C MET A 45 19.85 -3.11 -5.68
N ARG A 46 20.27 -2.45 -6.79
CA ARG A 46 21.49 -1.64 -6.84
C ARG A 46 21.48 -0.50 -5.81
N ILE A 47 20.32 -0.10 -5.30
CA ILE A 47 20.18 0.93 -4.26
C ILE A 47 21.01 0.60 -3.02
N TYR A 48 21.07 -0.69 -2.62
CA TYR A 48 21.85 -1.12 -1.47
C TYR A 48 23.36 -1.00 -1.69
N LYS A 49 23.82 -1.16 -2.94
CA LYS A 49 25.22 -0.92 -3.28
C LYS A 49 25.56 0.56 -3.14
N TYR A 50 24.70 1.45 -3.65
CA TYR A 50 24.89 2.90 -3.48
C TYR A 50 24.88 3.30 -2.01
N GLN A 51 23.92 2.79 -1.24
CA GLN A 51 23.83 3.03 0.20
C GLN A 51 25.09 2.56 0.94
N ALA A 52 25.61 1.37 0.64
CA ALA A 52 26.82 0.85 1.27
C ALA A 52 28.09 1.69 1.01
N HIS A 53 28.12 2.44 -0.08
CA HIS A 53 29.23 3.34 -0.42
C HIS A 53 28.97 4.80 0.01
N GLY A 54 27.87 5.06 0.74
CA GLY A 54 27.52 6.40 1.20
C GLY A 54 27.10 7.36 0.09
N TYR A 55 26.66 6.85 -1.07
CA TYR A 55 26.12 7.70 -2.12
C TYR A 55 24.74 8.23 -1.72
N ALA A 56 24.51 9.51 -2.02
CA ALA A 56 23.23 10.19 -1.92
C ALA A 56 22.92 10.90 -3.25
N PHE A 57 21.65 11.11 -3.52
CA PHE A 57 21.16 11.72 -4.76
C PHE A 57 20.41 13.01 -4.41
N SER A 58 20.53 14.02 -5.26
CA SER A 58 19.85 15.30 -5.03
C SER A 58 18.38 15.28 -5.43
N GLY A 59 17.97 14.31 -6.25
CA GLY A 59 16.59 14.14 -6.69
C GLY A 59 16.20 12.69 -6.94
N VAL A 60 14.90 12.43 -6.90
CA VAL A 60 14.33 11.10 -7.18
C VAL A 60 14.62 10.68 -8.62
N GLU A 61 14.59 11.60 -9.58
CA GLU A 61 14.92 11.31 -10.97
C GLU A 61 16.35 10.80 -11.13
N GLU A 62 17.33 11.47 -10.50
CA GLU A 62 18.74 11.05 -10.51
C GLU A 62 18.94 9.68 -9.83
N LEU A 63 18.24 9.44 -8.71
CA LEU A 63 18.21 8.14 -8.05
C LEU A 63 17.68 7.06 -9.00
N LEU A 64 16.51 7.27 -9.60
CA LEU A 64 15.89 6.30 -10.50
C LEU A 64 16.76 6.02 -11.73
N TYR A 65 17.34 7.08 -12.32
CA TYR A 65 18.27 6.95 -13.43
C TYR A 65 19.51 6.16 -13.04
N SER A 66 20.06 6.37 -11.83
CA SER A 66 21.24 5.64 -11.36
C SER A 66 20.97 4.15 -11.09
N LEU A 67 19.71 3.78 -10.83
CA LEU A 67 19.28 2.39 -10.61
C LEU A 67 18.98 1.66 -11.93
N GLY A 68 18.16 2.28 -12.79
CA GLY A 68 17.59 1.63 -13.97
C GLY A 68 17.62 2.48 -15.25
N GLU A 69 18.48 3.50 -15.29
CA GLU A 69 18.68 4.41 -16.43
C GLU A 69 17.36 5.09 -16.85
N SER A 70 17.22 5.42 -18.14
CA SER A 70 16.00 6.01 -18.69
C SER A 70 14.78 5.10 -18.51
N THR A 71 14.96 3.79 -18.31
CA THR A 71 13.85 2.85 -18.14
C THR A 71 13.04 3.19 -16.90
N PHE A 72 13.68 3.38 -15.74
CA PHE A 72 12.96 3.68 -14.50
C PHE A 72 12.30 5.05 -14.52
N VAL A 73 12.98 6.05 -15.11
CA VAL A 73 12.40 7.38 -15.29
C VAL A 73 11.15 7.30 -16.18
N ASN A 74 11.22 6.61 -17.33
CA ASN A 74 10.07 6.45 -18.23
C ASN A 74 8.93 5.66 -17.59
N MET A 75 9.23 4.67 -16.74
CA MET A 75 8.22 3.93 -15.98
C MET A 75 7.44 4.79 -14.99
N THR A 76 7.90 5.99 -14.64
CA THR A 76 7.10 6.95 -13.86
C THR A 76 6.05 7.69 -14.71
N GLN A 77 6.22 7.70 -16.03
CA GLN A 77 5.40 8.45 -16.98
C GLN A 77 4.37 7.57 -17.70
N HIS A 78 4.61 6.26 -17.75
CA HIS A 78 3.70 5.28 -18.35
C HIS A 78 2.96 4.50 -17.28
N SER A 79 1.76 4.06 -17.62
CA SER A 79 0.96 3.20 -16.75
C SER A 79 1.52 1.77 -16.67
N VAL A 80 1.16 1.05 -15.61
CA VAL A 80 1.42 -0.39 -15.49
C VAL A 80 0.83 -1.14 -16.68
N ALA A 81 -0.41 -0.81 -17.08
CA ALA A 81 -1.09 -1.44 -18.20
C ALA A 81 -0.30 -1.30 -19.50
N GLU A 82 0.12 -0.09 -19.86
CA GLU A 82 0.93 0.16 -21.07
C GLU A 82 2.25 -0.61 -21.05
N SER A 83 2.97 -0.58 -19.92
CA SER A 83 4.25 -1.28 -19.78
C SER A 83 4.11 -2.79 -19.90
N LEU A 84 3.05 -3.36 -19.30
CA LEU A 84 2.78 -4.79 -19.35
C LEU A 84 2.33 -5.25 -20.76
N LEU A 85 1.53 -4.44 -21.45
CA LEU A 85 1.16 -4.71 -22.84
C LEU A 85 2.40 -4.73 -23.75
N GLN A 86 3.36 -3.83 -23.56
CA GLN A 86 4.60 -3.78 -24.34
C GLN A 86 5.45 -5.05 -24.18
N VAL A 87 5.49 -5.65 -23.00
CA VAL A 87 6.19 -6.93 -22.76
C VAL A 87 5.32 -8.16 -23.08
N GLY A 88 4.15 -7.94 -23.67
CA GLY A 88 3.26 -8.98 -24.18
C GLY A 88 2.35 -9.63 -23.14
N VAL A 89 2.15 -9.02 -21.97
CA VAL A 89 1.09 -9.45 -21.06
C VAL A 89 -0.26 -9.10 -21.68
N THR A 90 -1.20 -10.03 -21.64
CA THR A 90 -2.53 -9.82 -22.26
C THR A 90 -3.37 -8.83 -21.46
N GLN A 91 -4.19 -8.02 -22.14
CA GLN A 91 -5.14 -7.09 -21.51
C GLN A 91 -6.02 -7.80 -20.48
N ARG A 92 -6.53 -8.99 -20.82
CA ARG A 92 -7.36 -9.80 -19.91
C ARG A 92 -6.65 -10.11 -18.59
N PHE A 93 -5.37 -10.50 -18.63
CA PHE A 93 -4.61 -10.76 -17.41
C PHE A 93 -4.36 -9.49 -16.61
N ILE A 94 -4.18 -8.34 -17.28
CA ILE A 94 -4.05 -7.04 -16.63
C ILE A 94 -5.35 -6.68 -15.89
N ASP A 95 -6.50 -6.81 -16.55
CA ASP A 95 -7.80 -6.46 -15.98
C ASP A 95 -8.21 -7.40 -14.84
N ASP A 96 -8.03 -8.70 -15.04
CA ASP A 96 -8.48 -9.73 -14.09
C ASP A 96 -7.53 -9.88 -12.90
N VAL A 97 -6.21 -9.85 -13.11
CA VAL A 97 -5.23 -10.23 -12.08
C VAL A 97 -4.43 -9.02 -11.60
N VAL A 98 -3.78 -8.30 -12.51
CA VAL A 98 -2.87 -7.19 -12.13
C VAL A 98 -3.65 -6.09 -11.42
N SER A 99 -4.78 -5.66 -11.98
CA SER A 99 -5.63 -4.63 -11.38
C SER A 99 -6.13 -5.06 -10.00
N ALA A 100 -6.49 -6.34 -9.80
CA ALA A 100 -6.92 -6.81 -8.49
C ALA A 100 -5.81 -6.73 -7.43
N VAL A 101 -4.57 -7.07 -7.80
CA VAL A 101 -3.40 -6.98 -6.89
C VAL A 101 -3.04 -5.53 -6.57
N LEU A 102 -3.06 -4.65 -7.57
CA LEU A 102 -2.79 -3.22 -7.38
C LEU A 102 -3.87 -2.55 -6.53
N ARG A 103 -5.15 -2.90 -6.74
CA ARG A 103 -6.26 -2.41 -5.92
C ARG A 103 -6.17 -2.90 -4.48
N ALA A 104 -5.68 -4.12 -4.27
CA ALA A 104 -5.46 -4.66 -2.94
C ALA A 104 -4.34 -3.95 -2.16
N SER A 105 -3.33 -3.43 -2.87
CA SER A 105 -2.14 -2.83 -2.26
C SER A 105 -2.24 -1.31 -2.14
N TYR A 106 -2.67 -0.64 -3.21
CA TYR A 106 -2.65 0.83 -3.35
C TYR A 106 -4.04 1.44 -3.59
N GLY A 107 -5.10 0.63 -3.65
CA GLY A 107 -6.45 1.11 -3.98
C GLY A 107 -6.58 1.65 -5.41
N GLN A 108 -5.60 1.39 -6.28
CA GLN A 108 -5.50 1.93 -7.63
C GLN A 108 -5.56 0.83 -8.69
N SER A 109 -5.96 1.20 -9.91
CA SER A 109 -5.98 0.31 -11.07
C SER A 109 -4.62 0.25 -11.77
N ALA A 110 -4.52 -0.55 -12.82
CA ALA A 110 -3.33 -0.63 -13.67
C ALA A 110 -3.00 0.68 -14.44
N ALA A 111 -3.81 1.73 -14.28
CA ALA A 111 -3.53 3.07 -14.79
C ALA A 111 -2.43 3.81 -13.99
N MET A 112 -2.10 3.35 -12.78
CA MET A 112 -1.04 3.96 -11.97
C MET A 112 0.34 3.87 -12.63
N PRO A 113 1.32 4.72 -12.27
CA PRO A 113 2.67 4.67 -12.83
C PRO A 113 3.32 3.28 -12.72
N ALA A 114 3.94 2.83 -13.80
CA ALA A 114 4.49 1.49 -13.95
C ALA A 114 5.55 1.16 -12.90
N PHE A 115 6.39 2.12 -12.53
CA PHE A 115 7.41 1.92 -11.50
C PHE A 115 6.80 1.57 -10.14
N ALA A 116 5.83 2.37 -9.68
CA ALA A 116 5.13 2.12 -8.41
C ALA A 116 4.37 0.79 -8.45
N GLY A 117 3.70 0.50 -9.57
CA GLY A 117 3.01 -0.78 -9.74
C GLY A 117 3.96 -1.99 -9.80
N ALA A 118 5.13 -1.87 -10.41
CA ALA A 118 6.15 -2.93 -10.40
C ALA A 118 6.60 -3.27 -8.98
N MET A 119 6.88 -2.24 -8.17
CA MET A 119 7.23 -2.41 -6.76
C MET A 119 6.09 -3.05 -5.96
N SER A 120 4.84 -2.67 -6.25
CA SER A 120 3.65 -3.31 -5.65
C SER A 120 3.56 -4.78 -6.01
N LEU A 121 3.77 -5.13 -7.28
CA LEU A 121 3.64 -6.49 -7.80
C LEU A 121 4.77 -7.39 -7.30
N ALA A 122 5.97 -6.83 -7.09
CA ALA A 122 7.07 -7.51 -6.41
C ALA A 122 6.70 -7.89 -4.98
N GLY A 123 6.09 -6.97 -4.23
CA GLY A 123 5.65 -7.19 -2.84
C GLY A 123 4.47 -8.16 -2.70
N ALA A 124 3.72 -8.41 -3.78
CA ALA A 124 2.63 -9.38 -3.81
C ALA A 124 3.11 -10.84 -3.87
N GLN A 125 4.41 -11.08 -4.11
CA GLN A 125 4.99 -12.41 -4.16
C GLN A 125 5.51 -12.84 -2.79
N GLY A 126 5.08 -14.01 -2.29
CA GLY A 126 5.79 -14.74 -1.22
C GLY A 126 5.13 -14.79 0.16
N SER A 127 5.94 -15.17 1.16
CA SER A 127 5.55 -15.41 2.55
C SER A 127 5.46 -14.10 3.35
N LEU A 128 4.29 -13.48 3.31
CA LEU A 128 3.97 -12.34 4.16
C LEU A 128 4.06 -12.74 5.64
N TRP A 129 4.68 -11.90 6.46
CA TRP A 129 4.77 -12.08 7.91
C TRP A 129 4.29 -10.83 8.63
N SER A 130 3.97 -10.98 9.90
CA SER A 130 3.60 -9.86 10.78
C SER A 130 4.21 -10.06 12.16
N VAL A 131 4.39 -8.97 12.89
CA VAL A 131 4.94 -9.03 14.25
C VAL A 131 3.83 -9.42 15.22
N GLU A 132 4.09 -10.40 16.10
CA GLU A 132 3.19 -10.75 17.19
C GLU A 132 3.00 -9.52 18.11
N GLY A 133 1.74 -9.11 18.34
CA GLY A 133 1.41 -7.86 19.03
C GLY A 133 1.27 -6.63 18.10
N GLY A 134 1.52 -6.80 16.80
CA GLY A 134 1.25 -5.84 15.73
C GLY A 134 2.50 -5.13 15.19
N ASN A 135 2.46 -4.78 13.90
CA ASN A 135 3.61 -4.18 13.19
C ASN A 135 4.07 -2.82 13.78
N LYS A 136 3.23 -2.14 14.57
CA LYS A 136 3.63 -0.94 15.34
C LYS A 136 4.83 -1.18 16.28
N LEU A 137 5.06 -2.43 16.65
CA LEU A 137 6.19 -2.81 17.50
C LEU A 137 7.54 -2.60 16.80
N VAL A 138 7.60 -2.63 15.46
CA VAL A 138 8.82 -2.32 14.70
C VAL A 138 9.24 -0.88 14.96
N CYS A 139 8.36 0.09 14.70
CA CYS A 139 8.67 1.52 14.86
C CYS A 139 8.95 1.88 16.32
N SER A 140 8.14 1.37 17.26
CA SER A 140 8.37 1.63 18.69
C SER A 140 9.65 0.96 19.22
N GLY A 141 10.03 -0.20 18.70
CA GLY A 141 11.31 -0.85 18.99
C GLY A 141 12.50 -0.03 18.50
N LEU A 142 12.45 0.45 17.25
CA LEU A 142 13.47 1.32 16.67
C LEU A 142 13.64 2.61 17.50
N LEU A 143 12.54 3.28 17.84
CA LEU A 143 12.56 4.52 18.64
C LEU A 143 13.21 4.33 20.01
N LYS A 144 12.98 3.17 20.66
CA LYS A 144 13.63 2.84 21.94
C LYS A 144 15.15 2.62 21.77
N LEU A 145 15.58 2.04 20.65
CA LEU A 145 16.98 1.74 20.39
C LEU A 145 17.79 2.98 19.97
N THR A 146 17.18 3.93 19.24
CA THR A 146 17.88 5.14 18.78
C THR A 146 18.23 6.09 19.92
N LYS A 147 17.56 5.99 21.08
CA LYS A 147 17.68 6.96 22.19
C LYS A 147 17.48 8.41 21.72
N ALA A 148 16.67 8.60 20.68
CA ALA A 148 16.37 9.92 20.14
C ALA A 148 15.60 10.76 21.18
N ASN A 149 15.85 12.08 21.19
CA ASN A 149 15.03 13.01 21.95
C ASN A 149 13.73 13.25 21.18
N VAL A 150 12.62 12.70 21.68
CA VAL A 150 11.31 12.81 21.01
C VAL A 150 10.56 14.00 21.60
N ILE A 151 10.30 14.99 20.75
CA ILE A 151 9.47 16.14 21.11
C ILE A 151 8.06 15.89 20.57
N HIS A 152 7.10 15.75 21.48
CA HIS A 152 5.69 15.61 21.13
C HIS A 152 5.09 16.99 20.82
N ALA A 153 5.27 17.45 19.59
CA ALA A 153 4.80 18.74 19.11
C ALA A 153 4.45 18.70 17.62
N THR A 154 3.61 19.63 17.18
CA THR A 154 3.28 19.83 15.75
C THR A 154 4.19 20.91 15.18
N VAL A 155 4.99 20.57 14.17
CA VAL A 155 5.84 21.55 13.49
C VAL A 155 4.97 22.45 12.61
N THR A 156 5.13 23.76 12.75
CA THR A 156 4.35 24.79 12.04
C THR A 156 5.17 25.54 10.99
N SER A 157 6.48 25.67 11.18
CA SER A 157 7.34 26.24 10.15
C SER A 157 8.78 25.76 10.20
N VAL A 158 9.43 25.81 9.04
CA VAL A 158 10.88 25.68 8.90
C VAL A 158 11.40 26.92 8.19
N THR A 159 12.27 27.67 8.87
CA THR A 159 12.87 28.89 8.34
C THR A 159 14.35 28.69 8.13
N LEU A 160 14.84 28.94 6.91
CA LEU A 160 16.26 28.96 6.60
C LEU A 160 16.83 30.34 6.93
N HIS A 161 17.81 30.36 7.84
CA HIS A 161 18.64 31.52 8.14
C HIS A 161 20.00 31.34 7.47
N SER A 162 20.44 32.37 6.73
CA SER A 162 21.78 32.41 6.13
C SER A 162 22.71 33.23 7.03
N THR A 163 23.44 32.57 7.92
CA THR A 163 24.47 33.20 8.76
C THR A 163 25.85 32.78 8.27
N GLU A 164 26.64 33.75 7.81
CA GLU A 164 28.09 33.60 7.53
C GLU A 164 28.49 32.37 6.69
N GLY A 165 27.68 32.02 5.69
CA GLY A 165 27.96 30.91 4.76
C GLY A 165 27.62 29.52 5.29
N LYS A 166 26.96 29.40 6.46
CA LYS A 166 26.39 28.15 6.97
C LYS A 166 24.87 28.26 6.99
N ALA A 167 24.20 27.21 6.49
CA ALA A 167 22.76 27.09 6.62
C ALA A 167 22.41 26.78 8.07
N LEU A 168 21.50 27.55 8.65
CA LEU A 168 20.93 27.28 9.97
C LEU A 168 19.41 27.25 9.86
N TYR A 169 18.79 26.14 10.25
CA TYR A 169 17.36 25.95 10.15
C TYR A 169 16.71 26.21 11.49
N GLN A 170 15.75 27.14 11.53
CA GLN A 170 14.87 27.30 12.68
C GLN A 170 13.60 26.49 12.45
N VAL A 171 13.27 25.60 13.39
CA VAL A 171 12.06 24.78 13.35
C VAL A 171 11.13 25.28 14.45
N ALA A 172 9.99 25.86 14.06
CA ALA A 172 8.94 26.28 14.99
C ALA A 172 7.91 25.16 15.16
N TYR A 173 7.47 24.96 16.39
CA TYR A 173 6.51 23.91 16.73
C TYR A 173 5.60 24.34 17.88
N GLU A 174 4.41 23.75 17.92
CA GLU A 174 3.39 23.98 18.94
C GLU A 174 3.18 22.71 19.76
N ASN A 175 3.13 22.87 21.09
CA ASN A 175 2.80 21.81 22.03
C ASN A 175 1.77 22.32 23.06
N GLU A 176 1.40 21.48 24.04
CA GLU A 176 0.41 21.85 25.07
C GLU A 176 0.81 23.07 25.93
N VAL A 177 2.11 23.41 25.98
CA VAL A 177 2.65 24.55 26.74
C VAL A 177 2.64 25.84 25.91
N GLY A 178 2.59 25.72 24.58
CA GLY A 178 2.52 26.82 23.63
C GLY A 178 3.50 26.69 22.46
N ASN A 179 3.83 27.82 21.87
CA ASN A 179 4.73 27.90 20.71
C ASN A 179 6.19 27.96 21.16
N SER A 180 7.05 27.17 20.53
CA SER A 180 8.50 27.15 20.73
C SER A 180 9.23 27.04 19.40
N SER A 181 10.54 27.25 19.41
CA SER A 181 11.39 27.01 18.24
C SER A 181 12.82 26.69 18.65
N ASP A 182 13.47 25.81 17.87
CA ASP A 182 14.87 25.46 18.03
C ASP A 182 15.64 25.59 16.71
N PHE A 183 16.97 25.62 16.80
CA PHE A 183 17.87 25.70 15.64
C PHE A 183 18.58 24.38 15.40
N TYR A 184 18.72 24.01 14.12
CA TYR A 184 19.33 22.77 13.65
C TYR A 184 20.23 23.03 12.45
N ASP A 185 21.32 22.26 12.34
CA ASP A 185 22.19 22.28 11.15
C ASP A 185 21.57 21.54 9.97
N ILE A 186 20.72 20.54 10.24
CA ILE A 186 20.07 19.69 9.24
C ILE A 186 18.63 19.42 9.67
N VAL A 187 17.69 19.56 8.74
CA VAL A 187 16.28 19.20 8.94
C VAL A 187 15.87 18.18 7.88
N VAL A 188 15.30 17.06 8.32
CA VAL A 188 14.74 16.03 7.45
C VAL A 188 13.23 16.05 7.57
N ILE A 189 12.53 16.35 6.48
CA ILE A 189 11.08 16.37 6.43
C ILE A 189 10.59 14.96 6.08
N ALA A 190 9.89 14.34 7.03
CA ALA A 190 9.28 13.01 6.88
C ALA A 190 7.74 13.05 6.93
N THR A 191 7.14 14.24 6.97
CA THR A 191 5.69 14.43 6.84
C THR A 191 5.33 14.64 5.37
N PRO A 192 4.16 14.16 4.91
CA PRO A 192 3.62 14.57 3.62
C PRO A 192 3.49 16.10 3.54
N LEU A 193 3.84 16.67 2.38
CA LEU A 193 3.74 18.12 2.09
C LEU A 193 2.53 18.46 1.20
N HIS A 194 1.65 17.50 0.95
CA HIS A 194 0.47 17.73 0.11
C HIS A 194 -0.59 18.53 0.86
N LEU A 195 -1.16 19.52 0.17
CA LEU A 195 -2.33 20.29 0.60
C LEU A 195 -3.59 19.43 0.40
N ASP A 196 -3.80 18.42 1.22
CA ASP A 196 -5.19 18.03 1.50
C ASP A 196 -5.70 18.93 2.63
N ASN A 197 -6.93 19.43 2.48
CA ASN A 197 -7.51 20.60 3.18
C ASN A 197 -7.55 20.56 4.73
N SER A 198 -6.81 19.68 5.41
CA SER A 198 -6.91 19.46 6.85
C SER A 198 -5.63 19.07 7.60
N SER A 199 -4.46 18.78 6.99
CA SER A 199 -3.39 18.06 7.74
C SER A 199 -2.01 18.70 7.86
N SER A 200 -1.58 19.66 7.03
CA SER A 200 -0.27 20.30 7.23
C SER A 200 -0.29 21.82 7.02
N ASN A 201 -0.40 22.55 8.12
CA ASN A 201 -0.12 24.00 8.17
C ASN A 201 1.39 24.28 8.22
N LEU A 202 2.21 23.42 7.59
CA LEU A 202 3.66 23.54 7.63
C LEU A 202 4.11 24.55 6.57
N THR A 203 4.79 25.60 7.00
CA THR A 203 5.27 26.67 6.11
C THR A 203 6.79 26.68 6.00
N PHE A 204 7.30 27.04 4.82
CA PHE A 204 8.73 27.17 4.56
C PHE A 204 9.08 28.63 4.27
N ALA A 205 10.07 29.17 4.98
CA ALA A 205 10.50 30.56 4.84
C ALA A 205 12.03 30.66 4.65
N GLY A 206 12.48 31.70 3.92
CA GLY A 206 13.91 31.95 3.69
C GLY A 206 14.57 31.04 2.65
N PHE A 207 13.80 30.23 1.92
CA PHE A 207 14.29 29.38 0.84
C PHE A 207 14.25 30.12 -0.51
N HIS A 208 15.31 29.96 -1.31
CA HIS A 208 15.42 30.50 -2.65
C HIS A 208 15.98 29.42 -3.62
N PRO A 209 15.17 28.92 -4.57
CA PRO A 209 13.75 29.23 -4.79
C PRO A 209 12.86 28.81 -3.61
N PRO A 210 11.64 29.36 -3.49
CA PRO A 210 10.65 28.87 -2.54
C PRO A 210 10.41 27.37 -2.73
N ILE A 211 10.08 26.67 -1.64
CA ILE A 211 9.65 25.28 -1.71
C ILE A 211 8.21 25.30 -2.18
N ASP A 212 7.96 24.82 -3.40
CA ASP A 212 6.63 24.76 -3.99
C ASP A 212 5.73 23.76 -3.24
N ASP A 213 4.45 24.09 -3.13
CA ASP A 213 3.44 23.18 -2.61
C ASP A 213 3.28 21.98 -3.56
N LEU A 214 3.44 20.77 -3.02
CA LEU A 214 3.29 19.56 -3.81
C LEU A 214 1.81 19.34 -4.13
N GLN A 215 1.44 19.50 -5.40
CA GLN A 215 0.09 19.23 -5.89
C GLN A 215 -0.17 17.73 -5.96
N GLY A 216 -1.32 17.30 -5.42
CA GLY A 216 -1.80 15.93 -5.50
C GLY A 216 -2.63 15.55 -4.28
N SER A 217 -3.73 14.82 -4.49
CA SER A 217 -4.51 14.26 -3.40
C SER A 217 -4.07 12.82 -3.14
N PHE A 218 -3.97 12.43 -1.87
CA PHE A 218 -3.78 11.04 -1.52
C PHE A 218 -5.00 10.21 -1.91
N GLN A 219 -4.77 8.92 -2.17
CA GLN A 219 -5.85 7.97 -2.36
C GLN A 219 -6.33 7.53 -0.97
N PRO A 220 -7.53 7.92 -0.52
CA PRO A 220 -8.01 7.54 0.80
C PRO A 220 -8.20 6.03 0.85
N THR A 221 -7.69 5.41 1.91
CA THR A 221 -7.87 3.98 2.15
C THR A 221 -8.48 3.78 3.53
N VAL A 222 -9.63 3.14 3.56
CA VAL A 222 -10.34 2.82 4.80
C VAL A 222 -10.24 1.33 5.07
N VAL A 223 -9.89 0.99 6.30
CA VAL A 223 -9.86 -0.39 6.79
C VAL A 223 -10.97 -0.55 7.83
N SER A 224 -11.92 -1.43 7.53
CA SER A 224 -12.98 -1.83 8.48
C SER A 224 -12.73 -3.26 8.96
N LEU A 225 -12.52 -3.42 10.27
CA LEU A 225 -12.50 -4.71 10.96
C LEU A 225 -13.90 -5.05 11.42
N VAL A 226 -14.50 -6.08 10.83
CA VAL A 226 -15.88 -6.51 11.07
C VAL A 226 -15.87 -7.87 11.75
N HIS A 227 -16.43 -7.96 12.96
CA HIS A 227 -16.67 -9.25 13.61
C HIS A 227 -18.08 -9.73 13.28
N GLY A 228 -18.21 -10.76 12.44
CA GLY A 228 -19.53 -11.19 11.95
C GLY A 228 -19.53 -12.41 11.04
N TYR A 229 -20.70 -12.68 10.46
CA TYR A 229 -20.97 -13.77 9.53
C TYR A 229 -20.97 -13.23 8.09
N LEU A 230 -20.10 -13.76 7.25
CA LEU A 230 -20.02 -13.37 5.85
C LEU A 230 -21.32 -13.75 5.12
N ASN A 231 -21.79 -12.87 4.24
CA ASN A 231 -22.84 -13.18 3.29
C ASN A 231 -22.24 -13.86 2.06
N SER A 232 -21.99 -15.18 2.14
CA SER A 232 -21.41 -15.94 1.03
C SER A 232 -22.27 -15.92 -0.24
N SER A 233 -23.59 -15.74 -0.10
CA SER A 233 -24.53 -15.65 -1.22
C SER A 233 -24.24 -14.47 -2.14
N TYR A 234 -23.71 -13.36 -1.60
CA TYR A 234 -23.28 -12.21 -2.40
C TYR A 234 -22.18 -12.58 -3.40
N PHE A 235 -21.36 -13.56 -3.04
CA PHE A 235 -20.26 -14.08 -3.86
C PHE A 235 -20.67 -15.29 -4.71
N GLY A 236 -21.96 -15.59 -4.82
CA GLY A 236 -22.46 -16.73 -5.60
C GLY A 236 -22.45 -18.08 -4.86
N PHE A 237 -22.30 -18.08 -3.52
CA PHE A 237 -22.33 -19.30 -2.70
C PHE A 237 -23.52 -19.29 -1.72
N PRO A 238 -24.71 -19.77 -2.13
CA PRO A 238 -25.89 -19.80 -1.27
C PRO A 238 -25.71 -20.66 0.00
N ASP A 239 -24.94 -21.74 -0.10
CA ASP A 239 -24.53 -22.54 1.05
C ASP A 239 -23.15 -22.08 1.54
N PRO A 240 -23.05 -21.46 2.73
CA PRO A 240 -21.78 -21.02 3.30
C PRO A 240 -20.78 -22.16 3.57
N LYS A 241 -21.20 -23.43 3.59
CA LYS A 241 -20.31 -24.61 3.68
C LYS A 241 -19.42 -24.78 2.47
N LEU A 242 -19.89 -24.34 1.31
CA LEU A 242 -19.19 -24.49 0.04
C LEU A 242 -18.23 -23.34 -0.25
N PHE A 243 -18.29 -22.26 0.54
CA PHE A 243 -17.45 -21.09 0.34
C PHE A 243 -16.03 -21.35 0.86
N PRO A 244 -15.02 -21.44 -0.03
CA PRO A 244 -13.69 -21.92 0.35
C PRO A 244 -12.69 -20.79 0.61
N PHE A 245 -13.06 -19.54 0.36
CA PHE A 245 -12.10 -18.44 0.29
C PHE A 245 -11.84 -17.79 1.65
N ALA A 246 -10.59 -17.48 1.90
CA ALA A 246 -10.20 -16.64 3.03
C ALA A 246 -9.97 -15.19 2.63
N ASN A 247 -9.52 -14.96 1.39
CA ASN A 247 -9.19 -13.63 0.86
C ASN A 247 -9.95 -13.43 -0.45
N ILE A 248 -10.53 -12.26 -0.62
CA ILE A 248 -11.25 -11.84 -1.82
C ILE A 248 -10.67 -10.52 -2.26
N LEU A 249 -10.18 -10.47 -3.49
CA LEU A 249 -9.74 -9.25 -4.17
C LEU A 249 -10.76 -8.91 -5.26
N THR A 250 -10.99 -7.63 -5.53
CA THR A 250 -11.87 -7.16 -6.60
C THR A 250 -11.09 -6.72 -7.83
N THR A 251 -11.59 -7.03 -9.03
CA THR A 251 -11.10 -6.36 -10.26
C THR A 251 -11.55 -4.91 -10.29
N ASP A 252 -11.24 -4.18 -11.37
CA ASP A 252 -11.54 -2.75 -11.50
C ASP A 252 -13.01 -2.43 -11.84
N PHE A 253 -13.94 -3.33 -11.52
CA PHE A 253 -15.37 -3.04 -11.65
C PHE A 253 -15.80 -2.02 -10.57
N PRO A 254 -16.91 -1.30 -10.79
CA PRO A 254 -17.48 -0.40 -9.79
C PRO A 254 -17.85 -1.13 -8.49
N SER A 255 -16.91 -1.14 -7.53
CA SER A 255 -17.03 -1.79 -6.24
C SER A 255 -16.86 -0.79 -5.11
N PHE A 256 -17.59 -0.99 -4.02
CA PHE A 256 -17.43 -0.22 -2.79
C PHE A 256 -16.30 -0.75 -1.89
N PHE A 257 -15.66 -1.87 -2.26
CA PHE A 257 -14.53 -2.45 -1.53
C PHE A 257 -13.45 -2.99 -2.49
N CYS A 258 -12.20 -2.99 -2.04
CA CYS A 258 -11.04 -3.48 -2.77
C CYS A 258 -10.70 -4.92 -2.35
N THR A 259 -10.70 -5.18 -1.05
CA THR A 259 -10.36 -6.50 -0.49
C THR A 259 -11.24 -6.87 0.69
N LEU A 260 -11.35 -8.18 0.91
CA LEU A 260 -12.01 -8.76 2.08
C LEU A 260 -11.22 -10.00 2.53
N ASP A 261 -10.66 -9.98 3.74
CA ASP A 261 -9.78 -11.02 4.28
C ASP A 261 -10.29 -11.56 5.61
N ASN A 262 -10.23 -12.88 5.79
CA ASN A 262 -10.52 -13.56 7.05
C ASN A 262 -9.26 -13.56 7.94
N MET A 263 -9.25 -12.68 8.94
CA MET A 263 -8.09 -12.46 9.79
C MET A 263 -7.75 -13.68 10.64
N CYS A 264 -6.47 -14.02 10.68
CA CYS A 264 -5.92 -15.07 11.54
C CYS A 264 -4.95 -14.45 12.55
N PRO A 265 -4.78 -15.06 13.74
CA PRO A 265 -3.75 -14.64 14.67
C PRO A 265 -2.37 -14.85 14.04
N VAL A 266 -1.42 -14.00 14.45
CA VAL A 266 -0.02 -14.09 13.99
C VAL A 266 0.60 -15.41 14.45
N ASN A 267 0.32 -15.81 15.69
CA ASN A 267 0.76 -17.07 16.25
C ASN A 267 -0.34 -18.12 16.08
N ILE A 268 -0.13 -19.03 15.13
CA ILE A 268 -1.07 -20.11 14.80
C ILE A 268 -0.73 -21.30 15.70
N SER A 269 -1.54 -21.54 16.73
CA SER A 269 -1.41 -22.75 17.55
C SER A 269 -1.70 -24.00 16.71
N ALA A 270 -1.18 -25.16 17.13
CA ALA A 270 -1.47 -26.43 16.47
C ALA A 270 -2.97 -26.78 16.43
N SER A 271 -3.77 -26.19 17.31
CA SER A 271 -5.23 -26.33 17.38
C SER A 271 -6.01 -25.28 16.59
N PHE A 272 -5.33 -24.29 16.00
CA PHE A 272 -6.01 -23.22 15.29
C PHE A 272 -6.57 -23.76 13.97
N ARG A 273 -7.87 -23.52 13.78
CA ARG A 273 -8.55 -23.70 12.51
C ARG A 273 -9.12 -22.36 12.10
N ARG A 274 -8.88 -21.96 10.85
CA ARG A 274 -9.55 -20.80 10.27
C ARG A 274 -11.07 -21.02 10.34
N LYS A 275 -11.77 -20.06 10.93
CA LYS A 275 -13.23 -20.11 11.08
C LYS A 275 -13.87 -20.12 9.70
N GLN A 276 -14.78 -21.08 9.50
CA GLN A 276 -15.57 -21.15 8.27
C GLN A 276 -16.59 -20.02 8.22
N PRO A 277 -17.13 -19.68 7.04
CA PRO A 277 -18.13 -18.60 6.89
C PRO A 277 -19.42 -18.75 7.71
N GLN A 278 -19.71 -19.97 8.17
CA GLN A 278 -20.83 -20.28 9.09
C GLN A 278 -20.58 -19.83 10.52
N GLU A 279 -19.32 -19.55 10.87
CA GLU A 279 -18.90 -19.12 12.19
C GLU A 279 -18.56 -17.63 12.15
N ALA A 280 -18.82 -16.93 13.25
CA ALA A 280 -18.43 -15.53 13.36
C ALA A 280 -16.91 -15.39 13.39
N ALA A 281 -16.36 -14.70 12.40
CA ALA A 281 -14.94 -14.43 12.26
C ALA A 281 -14.68 -12.92 12.21
N VAL A 282 -13.40 -12.55 12.34
CA VAL A 282 -12.97 -11.16 12.15
C VAL A 282 -12.54 -11.01 10.71
N TRP A 283 -13.23 -10.14 9.99
CA TRP A 283 -12.96 -9.83 8.60
C TRP A 283 -12.36 -8.45 8.48
N ARG A 284 -11.31 -8.32 7.69
CA ARG A 284 -10.77 -7.02 7.29
C ARG A 284 -11.32 -6.67 5.92
N VAL A 285 -11.96 -5.53 5.80
CA VAL A 285 -12.44 -4.99 4.52
C VAL A 285 -11.68 -3.72 4.23
N GLN A 286 -11.02 -3.66 3.07
CA GLN A 286 -10.41 -2.41 2.58
C GLN A 286 -11.35 -1.77 1.57
N SER A 287 -11.60 -0.47 1.71
CA SER A 287 -12.49 0.30 0.84
C SER A 287 -11.97 1.72 0.59
N PRO A 288 -12.32 2.36 -0.54
CA PRO A 288 -11.93 3.75 -0.80
C PRO A 288 -12.58 4.76 0.14
N LYS A 289 -13.70 4.39 0.77
CA LYS A 289 -14.49 5.24 1.68
C LYS A 289 -15.03 4.41 2.85
N PRO A 290 -15.44 5.04 3.96
CA PRO A 290 -16.10 4.35 5.05
C PRO A 290 -17.36 3.63 4.56
N LEU A 291 -17.51 2.36 4.97
CA LEU A 291 -18.62 1.54 4.53
C LEU A 291 -19.93 1.96 5.19
N PHE A 292 -20.94 2.23 4.36
CA PHE A 292 -22.30 2.46 4.84
C PHE A 292 -22.91 1.18 5.40
N ARG A 293 -23.91 1.32 6.27
CA ARG A 293 -24.63 0.18 6.86
C ARG A 293 -25.24 -0.75 5.81
N THR A 294 -25.67 -0.22 4.66
CA THR A 294 -26.20 -1.00 3.53
C THR A 294 -25.13 -1.85 2.85
N GLN A 295 -23.93 -1.29 2.66
CA GLN A 295 -22.77 -2.01 2.11
C GLN A 295 -22.29 -3.10 3.08
N LEU A 296 -22.23 -2.81 4.38
CA LEU A 296 -21.93 -3.81 5.41
C LEU A 296 -22.95 -4.94 5.41
N LYS A 297 -24.25 -4.65 5.28
CA LYS A 297 -25.31 -5.68 5.16
C LYS A 297 -25.26 -6.45 3.85
N THR A 298 -24.60 -5.91 2.82
CA THR A 298 -24.36 -6.62 1.56
C THR A 298 -23.28 -7.68 1.76
N LEU A 299 -22.16 -7.31 2.39
CA LEU A 299 -21.03 -8.21 2.66
C LEU A 299 -21.28 -9.19 3.81
N PHE A 300 -22.07 -8.80 4.82
CA PHE A 300 -22.27 -9.57 6.04
C PHE A 300 -23.75 -9.79 6.31
N ARG A 301 -24.12 -11.06 6.55
CA ARG A 301 -25.49 -11.43 6.94
C ARG A 301 -25.86 -10.80 8.29
N SER A 302 -24.91 -10.79 9.21
CA SER A 302 -24.98 -10.11 10.50
C SER A 302 -23.57 -9.87 11.03
N TYR A 303 -23.41 -8.86 11.88
CA TYR A 303 -22.15 -8.53 12.52
C TYR A 303 -22.40 -8.00 13.94
N TYR A 304 -21.45 -8.24 14.83
CA TYR A 304 -21.48 -7.82 16.23
C TYR A 304 -20.83 -6.46 16.43
N SER A 305 -19.73 -6.19 15.74
CA SER A 305 -18.99 -4.93 15.84
C SER A 305 -18.26 -4.60 14.54
N VAL A 306 -18.02 -3.31 14.34
CA VAL A 306 -17.20 -2.75 13.27
C VAL A 306 -16.26 -1.73 13.88
N GLN A 307 -14.95 -1.87 13.62
CA GLN A 307 -13.95 -0.87 13.94
C GLN A 307 -13.37 -0.36 12.63
N THR A 308 -13.30 0.96 12.46
CA THR A 308 -12.83 1.57 11.22
C THR A 308 -11.62 2.43 11.51
N ALA A 309 -10.61 2.33 10.65
CA ALA A 309 -9.47 3.22 10.60
C ALA A 309 -9.33 3.79 9.20
N GLU A 310 -9.13 5.10 9.10
CA GLU A 310 -8.90 5.79 7.84
C GLU A 310 -7.42 6.12 7.73
N TRP A 311 -6.82 5.80 6.59
CA TRP A 311 -5.49 6.24 6.21
C TRP A 311 -5.69 7.41 5.24
N GLN A 312 -5.31 8.59 5.72
CA GLN A 312 -5.29 9.86 4.99
C GLN A 312 -3.84 10.29 4.79
#